data_AF-A0A8T9FXX8-F1
#
_entry.id   AF-A0A8T9FXX8-F1
#
_cell.length_a   1.000
_cell.length_b   1.000
_cell.length_c   1.000
_cell.angle_alpha   90.00
_cell.angle_beta   90.00
_cell.angle_gamma   90.00
#
_symmetry.space_group_name_H-M   'P 1'
#
loop_
_entity.id
_entity.type
_entity.pdbx_description
1 polymer ?
#
loop_
_entity_poly.entity_id
_entity_poly.type
_entity_poly.pdbx_seq_one_letter_code
_entity_poly.pdbx_strand_id
1 'polypeptide(L)'
;MPLDSTNFPFVWMTYDEGPDHDHDEDFEALEANLKRGTPFVLLTDSAPTEEHQHSQEEKKRTSLWMKKHKAELRTLVLAMIVIEPSAAKRLAFKPFGIAFAKFWGYPLKLASSREEAMAIAGKLMSERSGRATA
;
A
#
# COMPACT_ATOMS: atom_id res chain seq x y z
N MET A 1 -0.30 -10.68 5.24
CA MET A 1 -0.16 -9.24 5.37
C MET A 1 -1.43 -8.71 6.01
N PRO A 2 -1.64 -8.96 7.32
CA PRO A 2 -2.84 -8.49 7.99
C PRO A 2 -3.01 -6.97 7.81
N LEU A 3 -4.21 -6.57 7.39
CA LEU A 3 -4.62 -5.17 7.25
C LEU A 3 -5.49 -4.77 8.45
N ASP A 4 -4.99 -3.86 9.28
CA ASP A 4 -5.76 -3.20 10.33
C ASP A 4 -6.43 -1.94 9.78
N SER A 5 -7.75 -2.02 9.66
CA SER A 5 -8.61 -0.92 9.21
C SER A 5 -9.40 -0.28 10.35
N THR A 6 -9.06 -0.52 11.61
CA THR A 6 -9.78 0.02 12.78
C THR A 6 -9.79 1.55 12.78
N ASN A 7 -8.73 2.17 12.25
CA ASN A 7 -8.57 3.62 12.16
C ASN A 7 -8.73 4.15 10.72
N PHE A 8 -9.59 3.52 9.91
CA PHE A 8 -9.91 3.98 8.55
C PHE A 8 -10.20 5.49 8.53
N PRO A 9 -9.61 6.29 7.62
CA PRO A 9 -9.00 5.94 6.33
C PRO A 9 -7.49 5.64 6.36
N PHE A 10 -6.92 5.39 7.54
CA PHE A 10 -5.52 5.00 7.70
C PHE A 10 -5.43 3.50 7.96
N VAL A 11 -5.10 2.74 6.92
CA VAL A 11 -5.06 1.27 6.96
C VAL A 11 -3.62 0.81 7.17
N TRP A 12 -3.37 0.11 8.27
CA TRP A 12 -2.04 -0.37 8.63
C TRP A 12 -1.82 -1.80 8.15
N MET A 13 -0.67 -2.02 7.53
CA MET A 13 -0.27 -3.30 6.97
C MET A 13 1.00 -3.78 7.65
N THR A 14 0.95 -5.00 8.16
CA THR A 14 2.13 -5.67 8.72
C THR A 14 2.58 -6.77 7.76
N TYR A 15 3.89 -6.86 7.52
CA TYR A 15 4.48 -8.02 6.88
C TYR A 15 4.55 -9.12 7.94
N ASP A 16 3.69 -10.13 7.83
CA ASP A 16 3.79 -11.35 8.62
C ASP A 16 4.38 -12.42 7.70
N GLU A 17 5.64 -12.78 7.96
CA GLU A 17 6.45 -13.70 7.15
C GLU A 17 6.35 -15.15 7.65
N GLY A 18 5.18 -15.54 8.18
CA GLY A 18 4.92 -16.92 8.57
C GLY A 18 4.95 -17.86 7.35
N PRO A 19 5.52 -19.08 7.47
CA PRO A 19 5.65 -20.02 6.35
C PRO A 19 4.32 -20.56 5.78
N ASP A 20 3.19 -20.27 6.43
CA ASP A 20 1.83 -20.71 6.05
C ASP A 20 0.95 -19.55 5.54
N HIS A 21 1.58 -18.45 5.10
CA HIS A 21 0.83 -17.25 4.77
C HIS A 21 0.05 -17.38 3.45
N ASP A 22 -1.29 -17.40 3.54
CA ASP A 22 -2.17 -17.42 2.36
C ASP A 22 -2.32 -16.03 1.74
N HIS A 23 -1.94 -15.93 0.46
CA HIS A 23 -2.06 -14.71 -0.34
C HIS A 23 -3.51 -14.36 -0.75
N ASP A 24 -4.48 -15.29 -0.66
CA ASP A 24 -5.89 -14.97 -0.94
C ASP A 24 -6.51 -14.11 0.16
N GLU A 25 -6.18 -14.38 1.44
CA GLU A 25 -6.69 -13.61 2.57
C GLU A 25 -6.24 -12.13 2.51
N ASP A 26 -5.04 -11.86 1.99
CA ASP A 26 -4.53 -10.50 1.79
C ASP A 26 -5.34 -9.72 0.76
N PHE A 27 -5.68 -10.36 -0.36
CA PHE A 27 -6.49 -9.72 -1.40
C PHE A 27 -7.92 -9.48 -0.91
N GLU A 28 -8.50 -10.42 -0.16
CA GLU A 28 -9.82 -10.23 0.43
C GLU A 28 -9.86 -9.05 1.43
N ALA A 29 -8.83 -8.94 2.27
CA ALA A 29 -8.71 -7.82 3.20
C ALA A 29 -8.56 -6.47 2.47
N LEU A 30 -7.78 -6.43 1.39
CA LEU A 30 -7.65 -5.22 0.57
C LEU A 30 -8.96 -4.89 -0.17
N GLU A 31 -9.63 -5.90 -0.74
CA GLU A 31 -10.96 -5.75 -1.35
C GLU A 31 -12.00 -5.20 -0.36
N ALA A 32 -11.99 -5.66 0.89
CA ALA A 32 -12.90 -5.16 1.92
C ALA A 32 -12.73 -3.66 2.17
N ASN A 33 -11.50 -3.14 2.06
CA ASN A 33 -11.24 -1.71 2.12
C ASN A 33 -11.72 -0.97 0.86
N LEU A 34 -11.52 -1.54 -0.33
CA LEU A 34 -12.01 -0.96 -1.59
C LEU A 34 -13.55 -0.86 -1.62
N LYS A 35 -14.26 -1.87 -1.12
CA LYS A 35 -15.73 -1.93 -1.06
C LYS A 35 -16.36 -0.79 -0.23
N ARG A 36 -15.58 -0.10 0.62
CA ARG A 36 -16.02 1.10 1.34
C ARG A 36 -16.24 2.31 0.43
N GLY A 37 -15.74 2.27 -0.81
CA GLY A 37 -15.95 3.33 -1.81
C GLY A 37 -15.34 4.69 -1.45
N THR A 38 -14.48 4.74 -0.42
CA THR A 38 -13.92 5.97 0.14
C THR A 38 -12.40 5.96 -0.03
N PRO A 39 -11.76 7.08 -0.43
CA PRO A 39 -10.32 7.14 -0.52
C PRO A 39 -9.61 6.86 0.81
N PHE A 40 -8.46 6.19 0.76
CA PHE A 40 -7.67 5.81 1.93
C PHE A 40 -6.18 5.72 1.62
N VAL A 41 -5.38 5.59 2.68
CA VAL A 41 -3.92 5.43 2.62
C VAL A 41 -3.54 4.12 3.27
N LEU A 42 -2.64 3.38 2.62
CA LEU A 42 -1.98 2.21 3.19
C LEU A 42 -0.68 2.65 3.89
N LEU A 43 -0.42 2.15 5.08
CA LEU A 43 0.78 2.44 5.86
C LEU A 43 1.46 1.14 6.30
N THR A 44 2.78 1.11 6.34
CA THR A 44 3.53 0.00 6.90
C THR A 44 4.79 0.48 7.61
N ASP A 45 5.10 -0.16 8.74
CA ASP A 45 6.24 0.18 9.60
C ASP A 45 7.58 -0.37 9.07
N SER A 46 7.58 -1.13 7.97
CA SER A 46 8.80 -1.70 7.38
C SER A 46 8.74 -1.73 5.87
N ALA A 47 9.91 -1.66 5.23
CA ALA A 47 10.04 -1.96 3.81
C ALA A 47 10.00 -3.48 3.58
N PRO A 48 9.42 -3.94 2.45
CA PRO A 48 9.50 -5.35 2.08
C PRO A 48 10.96 -5.80 1.95
N THR A 49 11.27 -6.99 2.45
CA THR A 49 12.58 -7.63 2.33
C THR A 49 12.73 -8.20 0.91
N GLU A 50 13.93 -8.14 0.33
CA GLU A 50 14.20 -8.62 -1.05
C GLU A 50 14.16 -10.16 -1.19
N GLU A 51 14.04 -10.91 -0.09
CA GLU A 51 14.32 -12.36 -0.06
C GLU A 51 13.21 -13.28 -0.60
N HIS A 52 12.06 -12.74 -1.01
CA HIS A 52 10.94 -13.59 -1.42
C HIS A 52 10.82 -13.61 -2.95
N GLN A 53 11.40 -14.65 -3.56
CA GLN A 53 11.09 -15.00 -4.95
C GLN A 53 9.65 -15.50 -5.03
N HIS A 54 8.72 -14.60 -5.35
CA HIS A 54 7.34 -14.99 -5.62
C HIS A 54 7.28 -16.06 -6.71
N SER A 55 6.52 -17.12 -6.46
CA SER A 55 6.27 -18.17 -7.43
C SER A 55 5.61 -17.60 -8.69
N GLN A 56 5.76 -18.28 -9.83
CA GLN A 56 5.09 -17.84 -11.07
C GLN A 56 3.56 -17.82 -10.93
N GLU A 57 3.02 -18.69 -10.07
CA GLU A 57 1.60 -18.77 -9.77
C GLU A 57 1.11 -17.55 -8.95
N GLU A 58 1.85 -17.13 -7.93
CA GLU A 58 1.60 -15.89 -7.18
C GLU A 58 1.61 -14.65 -8.09
N LYS A 59 2.60 -14.57 -8.98
CA LYS A 59 2.70 -13.47 -9.95
C LYS A 59 1.49 -13.41 -10.89
N LYS A 60 1.01 -14.59 -11.34
CA LYS A 60 -0.17 -14.71 -12.20
C LYS A 60 -1.45 -14.33 -11.45
N ARG A 61 -1.62 -14.80 -10.22
CA ARG A 61 -2.77 -14.46 -9.34
C ARG A 61 -2.84 -12.96 -9.08
N THR A 62 -1.72 -12.36 -8.66
CA THR A 62 -1.61 -10.91 -8.44
C THR A 62 -1.97 -10.13 -9.70
N SER A 63 -1.46 -10.55 -10.87
CA SER A 63 -1.75 -9.87 -12.14
C SER A 63 -3.23 -9.94 -12.53
N LEU A 64 -3.92 -11.06 -12.26
CA LEU A 64 -5.34 -11.21 -12.57
C LEU A 64 -6.21 -10.36 -11.64
N TRP A 65 -5.92 -10.40 -10.33
CA TRP A 65 -6.60 -9.58 -9.34
C TRP A 65 -6.43 -8.09 -9.64
N MET A 66 -5.19 -7.67 -9.93
CA MET A 66 -4.88 -6.30 -10.34
C MET A 66 -5.70 -5.85 -11.55
N LYS A 67 -5.86 -6.70 -12.58
CA LYS A 67 -6.67 -6.34 -13.76
C LYS A 67 -8.13 -6.05 -13.39
N LYS A 68 -8.70 -6.80 -12.45
CA LYS A 68 -10.08 -6.64 -11.99
C LYS A 68 -10.27 -5.38 -11.14
N HIS A 69 -9.32 -5.05 -10.27
CA HIS A 69 -9.45 -3.98 -9.28
C HIS A 69 -8.70 -2.69 -9.61
N LYS A 70 -7.99 -2.63 -10.76
CA LYS A 70 -7.13 -1.51 -11.14
C LYS A 70 -7.79 -0.13 -11.05
N ALA A 71 -9.03 -0.01 -11.49
CA ALA A 71 -9.75 1.26 -11.51
C ALA A 71 -10.06 1.76 -10.09
N GLU A 72 -10.53 0.88 -9.21
CA GLU A 72 -10.80 1.17 -7.80
C GLU A 72 -9.50 1.52 -7.07
N LEU A 73 -8.44 0.73 -7.25
CA LEU A 73 -7.13 1.00 -6.65
C LEU A 73 -6.61 2.39 -7.01
N ARG A 74 -6.65 2.75 -8.31
CA ARG A 74 -6.23 4.07 -8.80
C ARG A 74 -7.07 5.22 -8.25
N THR A 75 -8.34 4.96 -7.93
CA THR A 75 -9.28 6.00 -7.52
C THR A 75 -9.28 6.19 -6.00
N LEU A 76 -9.17 5.09 -5.24
CA LEU A 76 -9.38 5.02 -3.80
C LEU A 76 -8.08 4.94 -3.01
N VAL A 77 -7.04 4.29 -3.51
CA VAL A 77 -5.76 4.22 -2.78
C VAL A 77 -4.92 5.44 -3.13
N LEU A 78 -4.80 6.39 -2.20
CA LEU A 78 -4.08 7.65 -2.44
C LEU A 78 -2.56 7.46 -2.44
N ALA A 79 -2.06 6.57 -1.59
CA ALA A 79 -0.67 6.13 -1.55
C ALA A 79 -0.51 4.88 -0.69
N MET A 80 0.59 4.17 -0.91
CA MET A 80 1.22 3.34 0.11
C MET A 80 2.38 4.11 0.72
N ILE A 81 2.44 4.19 2.05
CA ILE A 81 3.52 4.87 2.77
C ILE A 81 4.33 3.80 3.51
N VAL A 82 5.61 3.72 3.18
CA VAL A 82 6.58 2.80 3.79
C VAL A 82 7.47 3.57 4.72
N ILE A 83 7.56 3.14 5.98
CA ILE A 83 8.46 3.71 6.98
C ILE A 83 9.81 2.99 6.88
N GLU A 84 10.86 3.78 6.63
CA GLU A 84 12.25 3.32 6.60
C GLU A 84 13.14 4.42 7.22
N PRO A 85 13.57 4.24 8.48
CA PRO A 85 14.36 5.25 9.19
C PRO A 85 15.70 5.58 8.51
N SER A 86 16.32 4.64 7.80
CA SER A 86 17.60 4.85 7.14
C SER A 86 17.43 5.67 5.86
N ALA A 87 18.02 6.87 5.85
CA ALA A 87 18.06 7.72 4.67
C ALA A 87 18.72 7.03 3.45
N ALA A 88 19.76 6.25 3.68
CA ALA A 88 20.44 5.49 2.62
C ALA A 88 19.52 4.42 2.03
N LYS A 89 18.79 3.67 2.87
CA LYS A 89 17.82 2.66 2.41
C LYS A 89 16.65 3.31 1.66
N ARG A 90 16.11 4.43 2.17
CA ARG A 90 15.08 5.20 1.43
C ARG A 90 15.55 5.64 0.05
N LEU A 91 16.81 6.05 -0.10
CA LEU A 91 17.36 6.42 -1.41
C LEU A 91 17.44 5.21 -2.35
N ALA A 92 17.94 4.07 -1.85
CA ALA A 92 18.03 2.82 -2.59
C ALA A 92 16.65 2.28 -3.01
N PHE A 93 15.60 2.56 -2.23
CA PHE A 93 14.24 2.08 -2.48
C PHE A 93 13.47 2.86 -3.57
N LYS A 94 13.96 4.03 -4.00
CA LYS A 94 13.25 4.87 -5.00
C LYS A 94 12.94 4.17 -6.33
N PRO A 95 13.86 3.40 -6.94
CA PRO A 95 13.57 2.68 -8.19
C PRO A 95 12.43 1.69 -8.04
N PHE A 96 12.37 0.97 -6.90
CA PHE A 96 11.25 0.09 -6.58
C PHE A 96 9.93 0.87 -6.53
N GLY A 97 9.91 2.04 -5.87
CA GLY A 97 8.71 2.89 -5.81
C GLY A 97 8.16 3.29 -7.19
N ILE A 98 9.03 3.50 -8.18
CA ILE A 98 8.62 3.80 -9.57
C ILE A 98 7.98 2.57 -10.23
N ALA A 99 8.63 1.40 -10.13
CA ALA A 99 8.12 0.15 -10.68
C ALA A 99 6.78 -0.24 -10.02
N PHE A 100 6.70 -0.10 -8.70
CA PHE A 100 5.51 -0.28 -7.90
C PHE A 100 4.35 0.59 -8.42
N ALA A 101 4.57 1.90 -8.56
CA ALA A 101 3.52 2.82 -8.98
C ALA A 101 2.99 2.50 -10.38
N LYS A 102 3.87 2.06 -11.29
CA LYS A 102 3.47 1.62 -12.64
C LYS A 102 2.59 0.37 -12.59
N PHE A 103 2.91 -0.57 -11.71
CA PHE A 103 2.18 -1.83 -11.56
C PHE A 103 0.82 -1.62 -10.88
N TRP A 104 0.82 -1.01 -9.69
CA TRP A 104 -0.36 -0.84 -8.85
C TRP A 104 -1.27 0.32 -9.27
N GLY A 105 -0.71 1.35 -9.91
CA GLY A 105 -1.45 2.52 -10.36
C GLY A 105 -1.62 3.63 -9.33
N TYR A 106 -1.10 3.47 -8.12
CA TYR A 106 -1.02 4.51 -7.08
C TYR A 106 0.42 4.64 -6.57
N PRO A 107 0.81 5.81 -6.02
CA PRO A 107 2.20 6.05 -5.65
C PRO A 107 2.61 5.32 -4.36
N LEU A 108 3.88 4.93 -4.31
CA LEU A 108 4.58 4.59 -3.07
C LEU A 108 5.33 5.82 -2.56
N LYS A 109 5.19 6.14 -1.28
CA LYS A 109 5.90 7.22 -0.58
C LYS A 109 6.74 6.63 0.56
N LEU A 110 7.83 7.30 0.87
CA LEU A 110 8.76 6.88 1.93
C LEU A 110 8.73 7.91 3.05
N ALA A 111 8.67 7.43 4.29
CA ALA A 111 8.75 8.23 5.50
C ALA A 111 9.91 7.71 6.38
N SER A 112 10.52 8.57 7.17
CA SER A 112 11.57 8.22 8.13
C SER A 112 11.01 7.78 9.48
N SER A 113 9.74 8.09 9.77
CA SER A 113 9.08 7.77 11.03
C SER A 113 7.58 7.62 10.85
N ARG A 114 6.93 7.06 11.87
CA ARG A 114 5.47 6.97 11.97
C ARG A 114 4.80 8.34 12.00
N GLU A 115 5.40 9.32 12.65
CA GLU A 115 4.91 10.70 12.68
C GLU A 115 4.93 11.32 11.27
N GLU A 116 6.05 11.18 10.54
CA GLU A 116 6.15 11.67 9.16
C GLU A 116 5.15 10.95 8.24
N ALA A 117 4.99 9.63 8.41
CA ALA A 117 4.04 8.84 7.64
C ALA A 117 2.59 9.34 7.85
N MET A 118 2.19 9.58 9.10
CA MET A 118 0.87 10.12 9.43
C MET A 118 0.68 11.55 8.92
N ALA A 119 1.72 12.39 8.97
CA ALA A 119 1.67 13.74 8.40
C ALA A 119 1.45 13.71 6.88
N ILE A 120 2.16 12.83 6.16
CA ILE A 120 1.98 12.61 4.72
C ILE A 120 0.55 12.09 4.44
N ALA A 121 0.07 11.12 5.22
CA ALA A 121 -1.26 10.53 5.05
C ALA A 121 -2.37 11.58 5.26
N GLY A 122 -2.29 12.36 6.35
CA GLY A 122 -3.26 13.41 6.67
C GLY A 122 -3.30 14.51 5.59
N LYS A 123 -2.13 14.89 5.05
CA LYS A 123 -2.05 15.82 3.92
C LYS A 123 -2.76 15.28 2.67
N LEU A 124 -2.51 14.01 2.30
CA LEU A 124 -3.17 13.39 1.15
C LEU A 124 -4.69 13.34 1.30
N MET A 125 -5.18 13.00 2.49
CA MET A 125 -6.63 12.96 2.78
C MET A 125 -7.26 14.35 2.70
N SER A 126 -6.57 15.37 3.22
CA SER A 126 -7.03 16.77 3.17
C SER A 126 -7.10 17.29 1.73
N GLU A 127 -6.04 17.05 0.94
CA GLU A 127 -5.99 17.44 -0.47
C GLU A 127 -7.08 16.76 -1.31
N ARG A 128 -7.35 15.47 -1.05
CA ARG A 128 -8.41 14.74 -1.75
C ARG A 128 -9.80 15.30 -1.41
N SER A 129 -10.04 15.61 -0.13
CA SER A 129 -11.30 16.19 0.33
C SER A 129 -11.55 17.55 -0.33
N GLY A 130 -10.52 18.41 -0.41
CA GLY A 130 -10.62 19.71 -1.08
C GLY A 130 -10.89 19.63 -2.59
N ARG A 131 -10.44 18.56 -3.27
CA ARG A 131 -10.76 18.31 -4.69
C ARG A 131 -12.17 17.73 -4.91
N ALA A 132 -12.77 17.10 -3.90
CA ALA A 132 -14.13 16.57 -4.02
C ALA A 132 -15.19 17.67 -3.85
N THR A 133 -14.82 18.80 -3.21
CA THR A 133 -15.70 19.95 -2.95
C THR A 133 -15.57 21.08 -3.98
N ALA A 134 -14.65 20.96 -4.95
CA ALA A 134 -14.37 21.95 -5.99
C ALA A 134 -14.93 21.47 -7.34
#